data_AF-A0A845Z0T6-F1
#
_entry.id   AF-A0A845Z0T6-F1
#
_cell.length_a   1.000
_cell.length_b   1.000
_cell.length_c   1.000
_cell.angle_alpha   90.00
_cell.angle_beta   90.00
_cell.angle_gamma   90.00
#
_symmetry.space_group_name_H-M   'P 1'
#
loop_
_entity.id
_entity.type
_entity.pdbx_description
1 polymer ?
#
loop_
_entity_poly.entity_id
_entity_poly.type
_entity_poly.pdbx_seq_one_letter_code
_entity_poly.pdbx_strand_id
1 'polypeptide(L)'
;MVCQVVFLAEFFECAIAIESLDFSNKKAKMSEESKVYNEMLSNLSTRIFRETLESYCRRFGVELIKVNPAFTSVIGMINYIPHSA
;
A
#
# COMPACT_ATOMS: atom_id res chain seq x y z
N MET A 1 12.04 -1.04 -8.63
CA MET A 1 10.65 -0.63 -8.34
C MET A 1 10.58 0.60 -7.44
N VAL A 2 10.88 0.54 -6.13
CA VAL A 2 10.75 1.71 -5.21
C VAL A 2 11.47 2.95 -5.73
N CYS A 3 12.72 2.82 -6.19
CA CYS A 3 13.47 3.94 -6.74
C CYS A 3 12.77 4.60 -7.95
N GLN A 4 12.19 3.81 -8.85
CA GLN A 4 11.51 4.32 -10.04
C GLN A 4 10.27 5.14 -9.66
N VAL A 5 9.51 4.69 -8.66
CA VAL A 5 8.34 5.42 -8.17
C VAL A 5 8.75 6.75 -7.54
N VAL A 6 9.80 6.76 -6.71
CA VAL A 6 10.28 7.99 -6.07
C VAL A 6 10.88 8.97 -7.08
N PHE A 7 11.64 8.47 -8.07
CA PHE A 7 12.14 9.29 -9.18
C PHE A 7 11.01 9.93 -9.98
N LEU A 8 9.93 9.19 -10.24
CA LEU A 8 8.80 9.72 -10.98
C LEU A 8 8.07 10.83 -10.18
N ALA A 9 7.91 10.63 -8.88
CA ALA A 9 7.29 11.61 -7.99
C ALA A 9 8.14 12.88 -7.83
N GLU A 10 9.45 12.74 -7.72
CA GLU A 10 10.40 13.86 -7.77
C GLU A 10 10.29 14.62 -9.10
N PHE A 11 10.33 13.89 -10.22
CA PHE A 11 10.26 14.48 -11.56
C PHE A 11 8.96 15.25 -11.82
N PHE A 12 7.84 14.77 -11.30
CA PHE A 12 6.54 15.44 -11.43
C PHE A 12 6.19 16.36 -10.26
N GLU A 13 7.12 16.57 -9.32
CA GLU A 13 6.95 17.42 -8.15
C GLU A 13 5.66 17.09 -7.35
N CYS A 14 5.38 15.80 -7.16
CA CYS A 14 4.16 15.35 -6.51
C CYS A 14 4.43 14.44 -5.30
N ALA A 15 3.48 14.43 -4.37
CA ALA A 15 3.53 13.56 -3.20
C ALA A 15 3.14 12.13 -3.56
N ILE A 16 3.70 11.16 -2.83
CA ILE A 16 3.32 9.74 -2.92
C ILE A 16 2.32 9.43 -1.82
N ALA A 17 1.17 8.88 -2.18
CA ALA A 17 0.21 8.33 -1.22
C ALA A 17 0.34 6.81 -1.13
N ILE A 18 0.40 6.26 0.08
CA ILE A 18 0.38 4.81 0.33
C ILE A 18 -0.72 4.44 1.31
N GLU A 19 -1.50 3.42 0.96
CA GLU A 19 -2.50 2.84 1.85
C GLU A 19 -1.82 1.99 2.93
N SER A 20 -2.19 2.22 4.19
CA SER A 20 -1.78 1.34 5.30
C SER A 20 -2.67 0.08 5.33
N LEU A 21 -2.54 -0.78 4.32
CA LEU A 21 -3.33 -2.01 4.21
C LEU A 21 -3.01 -2.97 5.37
N ASP A 22 -3.99 -3.18 6.25
CA ASP A 22 -3.95 -4.25 7.23
C ASP A 22 -4.56 -5.53 6.64
N PHE A 23 -3.68 -6.45 6.23
CA PHE A 23 -4.10 -7.72 5.63
C PHE A 23 -4.59 -8.76 6.65
N SER A 24 -4.47 -8.48 7.95
CA SER A 24 -4.83 -9.42 9.02
C SER A 24 -6.30 -9.83 8.94
N ASN A 25 -7.19 -8.86 8.65
CA ASN A 25 -8.64 -9.10 8.55
C ASN A 25 -9.05 -9.94 7.33
N LYS A 26 -8.38 -9.75 6.17
CA LYS A 26 -8.70 -10.48 4.94
C LYS A 26 -8.24 -11.95 5.00
N LYS A 27 -7.18 -12.23 5.76
CA LYS A 27 -6.53 -13.54 5.85
C LYS A 27 -7.10 -14.45 6.95
N ALA A 28 -7.92 -13.90 7.85
CA ALA A 28 -8.61 -14.67 8.88
C ALA A 28 -9.45 -15.85 8.32
N LYS A 29 -9.93 -15.75 7.08
CA LYS A 29 -10.80 -16.74 6.40
C LYS A 29 -10.09 -17.95 5.74
N MET A 30 -8.76 -18.10 5.82
CA MET A 30 -8.00 -19.23 5.22
C MET A 30 -7.39 -20.18 6.28
N SER A 31 -7.11 -21.44 5.91
CA SER A 31 -6.69 -22.56 6.80
C SER A 31 -5.40 -22.32 7.61
N GLU A 32 -5.30 -22.89 8.81
CA GLU A 32 -4.41 -22.43 9.91
C GLU A 32 -2.89 -22.62 9.77
N GLU A 33 -2.36 -23.77 9.31
CA GLU A 33 -0.91 -24.04 9.43
C GLU A 33 -0.05 -23.31 8.39
N SER A 34 -0.43 -23.36 7.11
CA SER A 34 0.27 -22.61 6.04
C SER A 34 0.00 -21.10 6.09
N LYS A 35 -0.98 -20.66 6.88
CA LYS A 35 -1.38 -19.24 7.00
C LYS A 35 -0.39 -18.43 7.80
N VAL A 36 0.06 -18.92 8.96
CA VAL A 36 0.96 -18.17 9.85
C VAL A 36 2.28 -17.84 9.13
N TYR A 37 2.87 -18.81 8.44
CA TYR A 37 4.11 -18.61 7.70
C TYR A 37 3.94 -17.69 6.47
N ASN A 38 2.91 -17.92 5.65
CA ASN A 38 2.62 -17.06 4.50
C ASN A 38 2.24 -15.63 4.91
N GLU A 39 1.59 -15.47 6.05
CA GLU A 39 1.27 -14.17 6.64
C GLU A 39 2.53 -13.44 7.07
N MET A 40 3.44 -14.10 7.80
CA MET A 40 4.74 -13.52 8.14
C MET A 40 5.50 -13.07 6.90
N LEU A 41 5.57 -13.87 5.85
CA LEU A 41 6.24 -13.51 4.59
C LEU A 41 5.58 -12.32 3.89
N SER A 42 4.25 -12.29 3.84
CA SER A 42 3.50 -11.18 3.22
C SER A 42 3.63 -9.88 4.01
N ASN A 43 3.59 -9.96 5.34
CA ASN A 43 3.73 -8.81 6.22
C ASN A 43 5.17 -8.29 6.17
N LEU A 44 6.15 -9.20 6.08
CA LEU A 44 7.55 -8.86 5.89
C LEU A 44 7.80 -8.15 4.55
N SER A 45 7.26 -8.65 3.43
CA SER A 45 7.45 -8.01 2.12
C SER A 45 6.81 -6.62 2.04
N THR A 46 5.59 -6.48 2.58
CA THR A 46 4.89 -5.19 2.68
C THR A 46 5.65 -4.21 3.57
N ARG A 47 6.19 -4.70 4.69
CA ARG A 47 7.01 -3.90 5.61
C ARG A 47 8.31 -3.43 4.96
N ILE A 48 9.06 -4.33 4.33
CA ILE A 48 10.31 -3.99 3.62
C ILE A 48 10.03 -2.95 2.53
N PHE A 49 8.97 -3.14 1.75
CA PHE A 49 8.58 -2.18 0.73
C PHE A 49 8.30 -0.79 1.33
N ARG A 50 7.50 -0.72 2.40
CA ARG A 50 7.15 0.52 3.09
C ARG A 50 8.37 1.22 3.68
N GLU A 51 9.24 0.49 4.38
CA GLU A 51 10.46 1.03 4.99
C GLU A 51 11.44 1.54 3.92
N THR A 52 11.58 0.80 2.81
CA THR A 52 12.42 1.23 1.68
C THR A 52 11.84 2.49 1.02
N LEU A 53 10.53 2.55 0.81
CA LEU A 53 9.86 3.72 0.24
C LEU A 53 10.03 4.95 1.12
N GLU A 54 9.80 4.82 2.43
CA GLU A 54 10.02 5.90 3.40
C GLU A 54 11.46 6.44 3.36
N SER A 55 12.44 5.55 3.30
CA SER A 55 13.86 5.94 3.22
C SER A 55 14.16 6.71 1.93
N TYR A 56 13.66 6.25 0.78
CA TYR A 56 13.87 6.94 -0.50
C TYR A 56 13.12 8.28 -0.56
N CYS A 57 11.85 8.34 -0.17
CA CYS A 57 11.08 9.59 -0.13
C CYS A 57 11.82 10.65 0.70
N ARG A 58 12.30 10.27 1.90
CA ARG A 58 13.09 11.16 2.76
C ARG A 58 14.39 11.62 2.09
N ARG A 59 15.07 10.73 1.36
CA ARG A 59 16.33 11.04 0.67
C ARG A 59 16.15 12.01 -0.49
N PHE A 60 15.06 11.90 -1.23
CA PHE A 60 14.78 12.70 -2.43
C PHE A 60 13.85 13.89 -2.15
N GLY A 61 13.49 14.15 -0.89
CA GLY A 61 12.61 15.27 -0.53
C GLY A 61 11.16 15.12 -1.01
N VAL A 62 10.74 13.89 -1.32
CA VAL A 62 9.37 13.59 -1.75
C VAL A 62 8.50 13.35 -0.53
N GLU A 63 7.35 14.02 -0.45
CA GLU A 63 6.38 13.80 0.62
C GLU A 63 5.73 12.42 0.49
N LEU A 64 5.64 11.69 1.62
CA LEU A 64 4.92 10.42 1.70
C LEU A 64 3.70 10.56 2.61
N ILE A 65 2.51 10.46 2.02
CA ILE A 65 1.22 10.57 2.69
C ILE A 65 0.69 9.16 3.00
N LYS A 66 0.44 8.88 4.28
CA LYS A 66 -0.18 7.62 4.72
C LYS A 66 -1.70 7.79 4.75
N VAL A 67 -2.39 7.02 3.92
CA VAL A 67 -3.85 7.10 3.78
C VAL A 67 -4.51 5.96 4.55
N ASN A 68 -5.61 6.27 5.24
CA ASN A 68 -6.44 5.27 5.91
C ASN A 68 -7.25 4.47 4.86
N PRO A 69 -7.01 3.15 4.74
CA PRO A 69 -7.69 2.31 3.73
C PRO A 69 -9.21 2.20 3.94
N ALA A 70 -9.73 2.49 5.14
CA ALA A 70 -11.16 2.44 5.41
C ALA A 70 -11.97 3.42 4.54
N PHE A 71 -11.36 4.55 4.14
CA PHE A 71 -12.03 5.58 3.34
C PHE A 71 -11.85 5.40 1.83
N THR A 72 -10.75 4.77 1.40
CA THR A 72 -10.51 4.51 -0.04
C THR A 72 -11.38 3.38 -0.58
N SER A 73 -11.76 2.42 0.27
CA SER A 73 -12.67 1.32 -0.10
C SER A 73 -14.10 1.80 -0.40
N VAL A 74 -14.64 2.74 0.38
CA VAL A 74 -15.99 3.32 0.14
C VAL A 74 -16.00 4.15 -1.14
N ILE A 75 -15.00 5.01 -1.34
CA ILE A 75 -14.86 5.82 -2.56
C ILE A 75 -14.61 4.92 -3.78
N GLY A 76 -13.78 3.89 -3.65
CA GLY A 76 -13.55 2.90 -4.69
C GLY A 76 -14.82 2.14 -5.05
N MET A 77 -15.66 1.79 -4.07
CA MET A 77 -16.96 1.20 -4.36
C MET A 77 -17.83 2.18 -5.17
N ILE A 78 -17.92 3.45 -4.78
CA ILE A 78 -18.75 4.45 -5.48
C ILE A 78 -18.24 4.70 -6.91
N ASN A 79 -16.93 4.89 -7.09
CA ASN A 79 -16.33 5.21 -8.39
C ASN A 79 -16.32 4.04 -9.37
N TYR A 80 -16.39 2.80 -8.88
CA TYR A 80 -16.35 1.59 -9.70
C TYR A 80 -17.64 0.75 -9.59
N ILE A 81 -18.74 1.30 -9.08
CA ILE A 81 -20.06 0.70 -9.30
C ILE A 81 -20.25 0.63 -10.82
N PRO A 82 -20.45 -0.57 -11.39
CA PRO A 82 -20.80 -0.66 -12.80
C PRO A 82 -22.13 0.10 -12.97
N HIS A 83 -22.12 1.14 -13.80
CA HIS A 83 -23.36 1.73 -14.28
C HIS A 83 -24.08 0.62 -15.07
N SER A 84 -25.03 -0.04 -14.41
CA SER A 84 -25.93 -0.99 -15.06
C SER A 84 -26.66 -0.25 -16.18
N ALA A 85 -26.28 -0.54 -17.42
CA ALA A 85 -27.03 -0.21 -18.62
C ALA A 85 -28.03 -1.33 -18.93
#